data_AF-A0A5K3F3X7-F1
#
_entry.id   AF-A0A5K3F3X7-F1
#
_cell.length_a   1.000
_cell.length_b   1.000
_cell.length_c   1.000
_cell.angle_alpha   90.00
_cell.angle_beta   90.00
_cell.angle_gamma   90.00
#
_symmetry.space_group_name_H-M   'P 1'
#
loop_
_entity.id
_entity.type
_entity.pdbx_description
1 polymer ?
#
loop_
_entity_poly.entity_id
_entity_poly.type
_entity_poly.pdbx_seq_one_letter_code
_entity_poly.pdbx_strand_id
1 'polypeptide(L)'
;MSKSITSSIFKAFKPYDELLFECTSVLTELCSSIWLHNVPACSAVPEKTVLRFRARQSSQDFPLILLAAFKHHMENISKLGESILALRKALIWIEEQECELGRISDIFHWNGGLVALANDIRKQHEIVLTTIKVMDKLGALTYRVSTDHHCSYKPPTFKVKAIAEVNQPEMGCTIESGQMYTVVDQKNPYIWKLAESGQFVPSIFLEPTFSGPEERLCERVQNQLDSFKAKCLIETCKVLVFNLNKPQNQARSGPTFHFPLTPIPPTEGSSQSSQLPQDLRDALITYLEQIGKDEVSWEPVDRFWQWYITNTGEVSKRQKLRHEH
;
A
#
# COMPACT_ATOMS: atom_id res chain seq x y z
N MET A 1 9.35 33.69 -26.53
CA MET A 1 7.94 34.04 -26.77
C MET A 1 7.00 33.10 -26.00
N SER A 2 6.94 33.18 -24.65
CA SER A 2 6.12 32.23 -23.84
C SER A 2 5.13 32.90 -22.86
N LYS A 3 4.99 34.22 -22.85
CA LYS A 3 4.14 34.94 -21.88
C LYS A 3 2.63 34.96 -22.19
N SER A 4 2.18 34.38 -23.32
CA SER A 4 0.81 34.62 -23.84
C SER A 4 -0.21 33.53 -23.46
N ILE A 5 0.22 32.28 -23.25
CA ILE A 5 -0.71 31.15 -23.04
C ILE A 5 -1.11 31.01 -21.56
N THR A 6 -0.24 31.43 -20.63
CA THR A 6 -0.35 31.15 -19.18
C THR A 6 -1.40 31.99 -18.44
N SER A 7 -1.60 33.27 -18.77
CA SER A 7 -2.64 34.13 -18.16
C SER A 7 -4.07 33.79 -18.64
N SER A 8 -4.22 33.02 -19.71
CA SER A 8 -5.51 32.75 -20.34
C SER A 8 -6.50 31.96 -19.47
N ILE A 9 -6.00 31.04 -18.65
CA ILE A 9 -6.82 30.05 -17.92
C ILE A 9 -7.65 30.73 -16.81
N PHE A 10 -7.05 31.70 -16.10
CA PHE A 10 -7.66 32.36 -14.95
C PHE A 10 -8.12 33.81 -15.24
N LYS A 11 -8.34 34.18 -16.51
CA LYS A 11 -8.74 35.57 -16.87
C LYS A 11 -9.94 36.12 -16.11
N ALA A 12 -10.88 35.26 -15.73
CA ALA A 12 -12.06 35.63 -14.93
C ALA A 12 -11.74 35.96 -13.46
N PHE A 13 -10.55 35.60 -12.98
CA PHE A 13 -10.09 35.79 -11.60
C PHE A 13 -9.09 36.95 -11.44
N LYS A 14 -9.05 37.88 -12.40
CA LYS A 14 -8.22 39.08 -12.27
C LYS A 14 -8.63 39.88 -11.02
N PRO A 15 -7.67 40.44 -10.27
CA PRO A 15 -6.23 40.55 -10.58
C PRO A 15 -5.36 39.38 -10.07
N TYR A 16 -5.95 38.29 -9.57
CA TYR A 16 -5.23 37.22 -8.87
C TYR A 16 -4.84 36.03 -9.77
N ASP A 17 -4.96 36.17 -11.08
CA ASP A 17 -4.75 35.10 -12.06
C ASP A 17 -3.33 34.53 -12.02
N GLU A 18 -2.32 35.38 -11.80
CA GLU A 18 -0.93 34.94 -11.66
C GLU A 18 -0.68 34.14 -10.37
N LEU A 19 -1.18 34.61 -9.21
CA LEU A 19 -1.00 33.89 -7.94
C LEU A 19 -1.73 32.54 -7.95
N LEU A 20 -2.96 32.51 -8.48
CA LEU A 20 -3.73 31.27 -8.66
C LEU A 20 -2.98 30.27 -9.53
N PHE A 21 -2.43 30.75 -10.65
CA PHE A 21 -1.64 29.93 -11.55
C PHE A 21 -0.40 29.36 -10.85
N GLU A 22 0.43 30.21 -10.23
CA GLU A 22 1.66 29.77 -9.56
C GLU A 22 1.40 28.74 -8.45
N CYS A 23 0.44 29.01 -7.55
CA CYS A 23 0.11 28.08 -6.47
C CYS A 23 -0.40 26.74 -7.01
N THR A 24 -1.32 26.77 -7.97
CA THR A 24 -1.93 25.54 -8.49
C THR A 24 -0.95 24.73 -9.36
N SER A 25 -0.02 25.39 -10.05
CA SER A 25 1.08 24.73 -10.78
C SER A 25 2.01 23.98 -9.84
N VAL A 26 2.41 24.59 -8.72
CA VAL A 26 3.25 23.91 -7.72
C VAL A 26 2.54 22.66 -7.16
N LEU A 27 1.25 22.75 -6.84
CA LEU A 27 0.49 21.58 -6.37
C LEU A 27 0.41 20.48 -7.43
N THR A 28 0.14 20.84 -8.68
CA THR A 28 0.05 19.91 -9.81
C THR A 28 1.38 19.19 -10.06
N GLU A 29 2.49 19.92 -10.03
CA GLU A 29 3.84 19.38 -10.19
C GLU A 29 4.19 18.44 -9.04
N LEU A 30 3.88 18.83 -7.80
CA LEU A 30 4.12 18.01 -6.62
C LEU A 30 3.35 16.69 -6.66
N CYS A 31 2.05 16.75 -6.95
CA CYS A 31 1.22 15.54 -7.11
C CYS A 31 1.75 14.65 -8.24
N SER A 32 2.15 15.24 -9.36
CA SER A 32 2.70 14.49 -10.51
C SER A 32 4.02 13.82 -10.16
N SER A 33 4.91 14.52 -9.44
CA SER A 33 6.19 14.00 -8.97
C SER A 33 6.03 12.79 -8.05
N ILE A 34 5.11 12.89 -7.07
CA ILE A 34 4.80 11.78 -6.17
C ILE A 34 4.18 10.61 -6.94
N TRP A 35 3.16 10.87 -7.75
CA TRP A 35 2.40 9.81 -8.40
C TRP A 35 3.18 9.12 -9.51
N LEU A 36 3.87 9.86 -10.37
CA LEU A 36 4.50 9.32 -11.57
C LEU A 36 5.96 8.96 -11.36
N HIS A 37 6.68 9.70 -10.51
CA HIS A 37 8.13 9.60 -10.41
C HIS A 37 8.63 9.03 -9.07
N ASN A 38 7.73 8.70 -8.14
CA ASN A 38 8.10 8.18 -6.81
C ASN A 38 9.04 9.10 -6.01
N VAL A 39 9.08 10.40 -6.31
CA VAL A 39 9.97 11.33 -5.63
C VAL A 39 9.27 11.85 -4.37
N PRO A 40 9.90 11.79 -3.18
CA PRO A 40 9.35 12.38 -1.96
C PRO A 40 9.12 13.87 -2.16
N ALA A 41 8.04 14.40 -1.57
CA ALA A 41 7.70 15.81 -1.66
C ALA A 41 8.91 16.71 -1.33
N CYS A 42 9.34 17.56 -2.27
CA CYS A 42 10.40 18.53 -2.00
C CYS A 42 9.91 19.57 -0.99
N SER A 43 10.43 19.52 0.23
CA SER A 43 10.20 20.54 1.26
C SER A 43 10.78 21.93 0.90
N ALA A 44 11.65 22.02 -0.13
CA ALA A 44 12.42 23.22 -0.45
C ALA A 44 11.87 24.12 -1.59
N VAL A 45 10.91 23.66 -2.40
CA VAL A 45 10.28 24.49 -3.45
C VAL A 45 9.30 25.57 -2.92
N PRO A 46 8.49 25.34 -1.86
CA PRO A 46 7.43 26.29 -1.48
C PRO A 46 7.94 27.62 -0.89
N GLU A 47 9.16 27.67 -0.32
CA GLU A 47 9.67 28.91 0.28
C GLU A 47 9.81 30.04 -0.74
N LYS A 48 10.26 29.75 -1.97
CA LYS A 48 10.44 30.80 -3.00
C LYS A 48 9.13 31.41 -3.49
N THR A 49 8.07 30.61 -3.62
CA THR A 49 6.75 31.07 -4.09
C THR A 49 6.05 31.89 -3.02
N VAL A 50 6.10 31.44 -1.75
CA VAL A 50 5.49 32.17 -0.62
C VAL A 50 6.26 33.45 -0.27
N LEU A 51 7.60 33.45 -0.34
CA LEU A 51 8.42 34.64 -0.07
C LEU A 51 8.25 35.74 -1.14
N ARG A 52 8.01 35.39 -2.41
CA ARG A 52 7.76 36.39 -3.47
C ARG A 52 6.47 37.16 -3.25
N PHE A 53 5.43 36.52 -2.73
CA PHE A 53 4.12 37.14 -2.50
C PHE A 53 3.99 37.88 -1.17
N ARG A 54 4.73 37.47 -0.12
CA ARG A 54 4.72 38.19 1.17
C ARG A 54 5.21 39.64 1.11
N ALA A 55 5.86 40.06 0.02
CA ALA A 55 6.44 41.39 -0.10
C ALA A 55 5.52 42.44 -0.76
N ARG A 56 4.41 42.06 -1.40
CA ARG A 56 3.58 43.01 -2.17
C ARG A 56 2.10 42.60 -2.15
N GLN A 57 1.25 43.50 -1.65
CA GLN A 57 -0.23 43.47 -1.65
C GLN A 57 -0.87 42.72 -0.46
N SER A 58 -1.33 43.39 0.61
CA SER A 58 -2.51 44.28 0.79
C SER A 58 -3.74 43.53 1.32
N SER A 59 -4.14 43.83 2.56
CA SER A 59 -5.49 43.98 3.15
C SER A 59 -6.77 43.37 2.50
N GLN A 60 -6.72 42.31 1.70
CA GLN A 60 -7.88 41.73 1.01
C GLN A 60 -8.04 40.23 1.33
N ASP A 61 -9.29 39.77 1.45
CA ASP A 61 -9.63 38.42 1.93
C ASP A 61 -9.26 37.32 0.93
N PHE A 62 -9.37 37.56 -0.38
CA PHE A 62 -9.18 36.50 -1.40
C PHE A 62 -7.74 35.97 -1.50
N PRO A 63 -6.67 36.80 -1.56
CA PRO A 63 -5.30 36.31 -1.50
C PRO A 63 -4.98 35.50 -0.24
N LEU A 64 -5.57 35.87 0.90
CA LEU A 64 -5.39 35.15 2.17
C LEU A 64 -6.03 33.76 2.11
N ILE A 65 -7.27 33.67 1.59
CA ILE A 65 -7.98 32.40 1.38
C ILE A 65 -7.18 31.49 0.44
N LEU A 66 -6.65 32.04 -0.66
CA LEU A 66 -5.82 31.30 -1.60
C LEU A 66 -4.53 30.76 -0.98
N LEU A 67 -3.80 31.59 -0.23
CA LEU A 67 -2.58 31.16 0.44
C LEU A 67 -2.85 30.14 1.55
N ALA A 68 -3.99 30.26 2.25
CA ALA A 68 -4.43 29.28 3.25
C ALA A 68 -4.75 27.92 2.59
N ALA A 69 -5.49 27.92 1.48
CA ALA A 69 -5.78 26.72 0.70
C ALA A 69 -4.49 26.08 0.15
N PHE A 70 -3.56 26.90 -0.35
CA PHE A 70 -2.25 26.43 -0.81
C PHE A 70 -1.47 25.75 0.31
N LYS A 71 -1.38 26.38 1.48
CA LYS A 71 -0.71 25.82 2.66
C LYS A 71 -1.33 24.48 3.09
N HIS A 72 -2.67 24.42 3.15
CA HIS A 72 -3.42 23.20 3.46
C HIS A 72 -3.05 22.05 2.52
N HIS A 73 -3.05 22.29 1.20
CA HIS A 73 -2.68 21.25 0.23
C HIS A 73 -1.23 20.82 0.35
N MET A 74 -0.29 21.73 0.58
CA MET A 74 1.11 21.38 0.76
C MET A 74 1.33 20.42 1.94
N GLU A 75 0.67 20.69 3.07
CA GLU A 75 0.74 19.83 4.25
C GLU A 75 0.10 18.45 4.01
N ASN A 76 -1.04 18.41 3.31
CA ASN A 76 -1.75 17.17 3.02
C ASN A 76 -1.04 16.31 1.98
N ILE A 77 -0.55 16.90 0.90
CA ILE A 77 0.15 16.19 -0.18
C ILE A 77 1.43 15.53 0.35
N SER A 78 2.14 16.16 1.29
CA SER A 78 3.32 15.53 1.91
C SER A 78 2.96 14.22 2.62
N LYS A 79 1.91 14.23 3.45
CA LYS A 79 1.44 13.05 4.20
C LYS A 79 0.88 11.95 3.29
N LEU A 80 0.13 12.36 2.25
CA LEU A 80 -0.36 11.44 1.22
C LEU A 80 0.81 10.79 0.46
N GLY A 81 1.84 11.56 0.14
CA GLY A 81 3.04 11.07 -0.55
C GLY A 81 3.80 10.02 0.26
N GLU A 82 3.98 10.23 1.56
CA GLU A 82 4.57 9.24 2.46
C GLU A 82 3.77 7.92 2.47
N SER A 83 2.44 8.02 2.52
CA SER A 83 1.55 6.86 2.55
C SER A 83 1.58 6.07 1.23
N ILE A 84 1.56 6.76 0.08
CA ILE A 84 1.68 6.12 -1.24
C ILE A 84 3.04 5.44 -1.40
N LEU A 85 4.13 6.08 -0.94
CA LEU A 85 5.45 5.48 -0.99
C LEU A 85 5.52 4.22 -0.12
N ALA A 86 4.88 4.23 1.06
CA ALA A 86 4.80 3.05 1.92
C ALA A 86 4.07 1.89 1.24
N LEU A 87 2.92 2.14 0.58
CA LEU A 87 2.23 1.12 -0.22
C LEU A 87 3.11 0.54 -1.34
N ARG A 88 3.85 1.39 -2.05
CA ARG A 88 4.75 0.93 -3.12
C ARG A 88 5.91 0.09 -2.59
N LYS A 89 6.46 0.46 -1.42
CA LYS A 89 7.45 -0.36 -0.72
C LYS A 89 6.88 -1.70 -0.29
N ALA A 90 5.62 -1.74 0.17
CA ALA A 90 4.94 -2.97 0.51
C ALA A 90 4.79 -3.90 -0.71
N LEU A 91 4.43 -3.36 -1.89
CA LEU A 91 4.39 -4.15 -3.14
C LEU A 91 5.75 -4.77 -3.48
N ILE A 92 6.82 -3.97 -3.46
CA ILE A 92 8.19 -4.46 -3.73
C ILE A 92 8.56 -5.54 -2.72
N TRP A 93 8.27 -5.32 -1.43
CA TRP A 93 8.52 -6.31 -0.40
C TRP A 93 7.77 -7.62 -0.65
N ILE A 94 6.49 -7.56 -1.04
CA ILE A 94 5.70 -8.77 -1.39
C ILE A 94 6.37 -9.52 -2.55
N GLU A 95 6.75 -8.80 -3.62
CA GLU A 95 7.41 -9.41 -4.78
C GLU A 95 8.75 -10.08 -4.40
N GLU A 96 9.55 -9.43 -3.56
CA GLU A 96 10.80 -9.99 -3.03
C GLU A 96 10.56 -11.24 -2.19
N GLN A 97 9.56 -11.22 -1.29
CA GLN A 97 9.24 -12.39 -0.48
C GLN A 97 8.65 -13.53 -1.32
N GLU A 98 7.82 -13.24 -2.33
CA GLU A 98 7.31 -14.26 -3.25
C GLU A 98 8.44 -14.94 -4.03
N CYS A 99 9.45 -14.17 -4.47
CA CYS A 99 10.63 -14.72 -5.11
C CYS A 99 11.42 -15.63 -4.17
N GLU A 100 11.56 -15.25 -2.90
CA GLU A 100 12.26 -16.05 -1.91
C GLU A 100 11.51 -17.33 -1.54
N LEU A 101 10.17 -17.27 -1.43
CA LEU A 101 9.31 -18.45 -1.24
C LEU A 101 9.50 -19.47 -2.37
N GLY A 102 9.71 -19.00 -3.60
CA GLY A 102 10.00 -19.87 -4.74
C GLY A 102 11.41 -20.49 -4.72
N ARG A 103 12.36 -19.92 -3.98
CA ARG A 103 13.75 -20.40 -3.89
C ARG A 103 13.97 -21.37 -2.74
N ILE A 104 13.34 -21.12 -1.60
CA ILE A 104 13.50 -21.96 -0.42
C ILE A 104 12.60 -23.20 -0.56
N SER A 105 13.21 -24.39 -0.55
CA SER A 105 12.48 -25.66 -0.66
C SER A 105 11.61 -25.98 0.56
N ASP A 106 11.85 -25.29 1.68
CA ASP A 106 11.14 -25.45 2.93
C ASP A 106 11.03 -24.12 3.68
N ILE A 107 9.79 -23.60 3.75
CA ILE A 107 9.46 -22.34 4.42
C ILE A 107 9.92 -22.30 5.90
N PHE A 108 10.17 -23.46 6.53
CA PHE A 108 10.73 -23.54 7.87
C PHE A 108 12.21 -23.13 7.98
N HIS A 109 12.87 -22.81 6.86
CA HIS A 109 14.23 -22.30 6.82
C HIS A 109 14.32 -20.81 6.47
N TRP A 110 13.18 -20.10 6.47
CA TRP A 110 13.18 -18.67 6.20
C TRP A 110 14.04 -17.88 7.21
N ASN A 111 14.74 -16.85 6.73
CA ASN A 111 15.53 -15.97 7.59
C ASN A 111 14.65 -15.32 8.67
N GLY A 112 14.97 -15.54 9.94
CA GLY A 112 14.18 -15.04 11.10
C GLY A 112 12.95 -15.88 11.46
N GLY A 113 12.51 -16.74 10.55
CA GLY A 113 11.52 -17.77 10.75
C GLY A 113 10.05 -17.40 10.59
N LEU A 114 9.16 -18.40 10.67
CA LEU A 114 7.72 -18.23 10.38
C LEU A 114 7.06 -17.15 11.25
N VAL A 115 7.43 -17.04 12.52
CA VAL A 115 6.92 -16.00 13.42
C VAL A 115 7.34 -14.61 12.95
N ALA A 116 8.61 -14.43 12.55
CA ALA A 116 9.09 -13.17 12.02
C ALA A 116 8.37 -12.81 10.71
N LEU A 117 8.23 -13.78 9.81
CA LEU A 117 7.47 -13.61 8.56
C LEU A 117 6.01 -13.21 8.83
N ALA A 118 5.32 -13.89 9.76
CA ALA A 118 3.96 -13.56 10.14
C ALA A 118 3.84 -12.15 10.74
N ASN A 119 4.82 -11.74 11.56
CA ASN A 119 4.88 -10.38 12.09
C ASN A 119 5.10 -9.34 10.99
N ASP A 120 5.95 -9.62 10.02
CA ASP A 120 6.21 -8.71 8.91
C ASP A 120 5.01 -8.60 7.97
N ILE A 121 4.32 -9.71 7.66
CA ILE A 121 3.02 -9.70 6.95
C ILE A 121 2.01 -8.82 7.70
N ARG A 122 1.93 -8.93 9.03
CA ARG A 122 1.03 -8.09 9.84
C ARG A 122 1.37 -6.61 9.73
N LYS A 123 2.66 -6.24 9.79
CA LYS A 123 3.11 -4.85 9.58
C LYS A 123 2.72 -4.34 8.19
N GLN A 124 2.81 -5.16 7.15
CA GLN A 124 2.37 -4.76 5.82
C GLN A 124 0.86 -4.49 5.75
N HIS A 125 0.03 -5.32 6.40
CA HIS A 125 -1.41 -5.04 6.50
C HIS A 125 -1.69 -3.73 7.25
N GLU A 126 -0.95 -3.47 8.33
CA GLU A 126 -1.09 -2.23 9.10
C GLU A 126 -0.77 -0.98 8.25
N ILE A 127 0.22 -1.07 7.35
CA ILE A 127 0.54 -0.01 6.38
C ILE A 127 -0.66 0.27 5.47
N VAL A 128 -1.32 -0.76 4.94
CA VAL A 128 -2.50 -0.61 4.08
C VAL A 128 -3.64 0.06 4.85
N LEU A 129 -3.98 -0.46 6.04
CA LEU A 129 -5.07 0.08 6.86
C LEU A 129 -4.82 1.52 7.30
N THR A 130 -3.58 1.84 7.68
CA THR A 130 -3.18 3.20 8.05
C THR A 130 -3.28 4.13 6.85
N THR A 131 -2.86 3.68 5.67
CA THR A 131 -2.94 4.47 4.44
C THR A 131 -4.38 4.77 4.04
N ILE A 132 -5.28 3.78 4.10
CA ILE A 132 -6.72 3.99 3.85
C ILE A 132 -7.26 5.07 4.78
N LYS A 133 -7.01 4.98 6.09
CA LYS A 133 -7.46 5.99 7.07
C LYS A 133 -6.90 7.39 6.78
N VAL A 134 -5.64 7.48 6.35
CA VAL A 134 -5.02 8.75 5.97
C VAL A 134 -5.69 9.32 4.72
N MET A 135 -5.92 8.50 3.69
CA MET A 135 -6.55 8.93 2.45
C MET A 135 -8.03 9.31 2.64
N ASP A 136 -8.79 8.56 3.44
CA ASP A 136 -10.17 8.90 3.81
C ASP A 136 -10.25 10.31 4.42
N LYS A 137 -9.23 10.70 5.19
CA LYS A 137 -9.18 12.01 5.86
C LYS A 137 -8.66 13.13 4.97
N LEU A 138 -7.64 12.86 4.15
CA LEU A 138 -6.89 13.89 3.40
C LEU A 138 -7.25 13.96 1.91
N GLY A 139 -8.05 13.01 1.42
CA GLY A 139 -8.47 12.94 0.03
C GLY A 139 -7.47 12.25 -0.90
N ALA A 140 -7.61 12.55 -2.19
CA ALA A 140 -6.81 11.97 -3.27
C ALA A 140 -6.00 13.04 -4.02
N LEU A 141 -4.79 12.64 -4.46
CA LEU A 141 -3.86 13.50 -5.19
C LEU A 141 -3.92 13.29 -6.70
N THR A 142 -4.34 12.12 -7.18
CA THR A 142 -4.25 11.75 -8.60
C THR A 142 -5.13 12.59 -9.48
N TYR A 143 -6.24 13.10 -8.96
CA TYR A 143 -7.11 14.03 -9.67
C TYR A 143 -6.39 15.33 -10.08
N ARG A 144 -5.30 15.70 -9.40
CA ARG A 144 -4.47 16.86 -9.75
C ARG A 144 -3.34 16.56 -10.73
N VAL A 145 -3.06 15.29 -11.04
CA VAL A 145 -1.97 14.90 -11.96
C VAL A 145 -2.37 15.15 -13.41
N SER A 146 -1.50 15.68 -14.28
CA SER A 146 -1.88 15.92 -15.69
C SER A 146 -2.24 14.62 -16.41
N THR A 147 -3.29 14.67 -17.25
CA THR A 147 -3.79 13.55 -18.06
C THR A 147 -2.90 13.25 -19.28
N ASP A 148 -1.91 14.10 -19.57
CA ASP A 148 -1.00 13.91 -20.72
C ASP A 148 -0.14 12.65 -20.61
N HIS A 149 -0.06 12.07 -19.41
CA HIS A 149 0.57 10.77 -19.20
C HIS A 149 -0.51 9.68 -19.22
N HIS A 150 -0.40 8.74 -20.17
CA HIS A 150 -1.27 7.59 -20.42
C HIS A 150 -1.53 6.63 -19.22
N CYS A 151 -1.21 7.01 -17.99
CA CYS A 151 -1.11 6.12 -16.83
C CYS A 151 -2.09 6.39 -15.68
N SER A 152 -3.09 7.26 -15.82
CA SER A 152 -4.11 7.41 -14.76
C SER A 152 -5.52 7.40 -15.32
N TYR A 153 -6.21 6.25 -15.19
CA TYR A 153 -7.66 6.22 -15.34
C TYR A 153 -8.27 7.06 -14.20
N LYS A 154 -8.58 8.30 -14.52
CA LYS A 154 -9.38 9.16 -13.65
C LYS A 154 -10.86 8.96 -14.04
N PRO A 155 -11.76 8.71 -13.08
CA PRO A 155 -13.17 8.66 -13.41
C PRO A 155 -13.61 10.01 -14.02
N PRO A 156 -14.57 9.98 -14.97
CA PRO A 156 -15.02 11.17 -15.68
C PRO A 156 -15.70 12.17 -14.74
N THR A 157 -16.22 11.69 -13.61
CA THR A 157 -16.77 12.51 -12.54
C THR A 157 -16.27 12.01 -11.18
N PHE A 158 -16.16 12.90 -10.20
CA PHE A 158 -15.73 12.56 -8.85
C PHE A 158 -16.25 13.56 -7.83
N LYS A 159 -16.27 13.18 -6.56
CA LYS A 159 -16.68 14.05 -5.45
C LYS A 159 -15.49 14.85 -4.93
N VAL A 160 -15.76 16.10 -4.57
CA VAL A 160 -14.81 17.02 -3.95
C VAL A 160 -15.45 17.70 -2.76
N LYS A 161 -14.64 18.06 -1.78
CA LYS A 161 -15.02 18.91 -0.65
C LYS A 161 -14.43 20.30 -0.86
N ALA A 162 -15.22 21.35 -0.71
CA ALA A 162 -14.67 22.70 -0.65
C ALA A 162 -13.90 22.89 0.66
N ILE A 163 -12.64 23.33 0.58
CA ILE A 163 -11.78 23.58 1.77
C ILE A 163 -11.74 25.06 2.16
N ALA A 164 -12.41 25.90 1.37
CA ALA A 164 -12.52 27.33 1.57
C ALA A 164 -13.91 27.79 1.14
N GLU A 165 -14.39 28.84 1.79
CA GLU A 165 -15.55 29.59 1.32
C GLU A 165 -15.06 30.63 0.31
N VAL A 166 -15.68 30.65 -0.87
CA VAL A 166 -15.42 31.67 -1.88
C VAL A 166 -16.76 32.23 -2.28
N ASN A 167 -17.02 33.48 -1.89
CA ASN A 167 -18.22 34.20 -2.31
C ASN A 167 -17.82 35.33 -3.24
N GLN A 168 -17.63 34.99 -4.52
CA GLN A 168 -17.22 35.94 -5.56
C GLN A 168 -18.16 35.81 -6.77
N PRO A 169 -19.43 36.28 -6.64
CA PRO A 169 -20.44 36.14 -7.69
C PRO A 169 -20.02 36.79 -9.00
N GLU A 170 -19.27 37.90 -8.92
CA GLU A 170 -18.74 38.63 -10.07
C GLU A 170 -17.75 37.79 -10.89
N MET A 171 -17.06 36.84 -10.26
CA MET A 171 -16.17 35.87 -10.91
C MET A 171 -16.88 34.56 -11.29
N GLY A 172 -18.21 34.48 -11.07
CA GLY A 172 -18.99 33.26 -11.29
C GLY A 172 -18.56 32.09 -10.40
N CYS A 173 -18.00 32.38 -9.22
CA CYS A 173 -17.46 31.40 -8.30
C CYS A 173 -18.09 31.59 -6.92
N THR A 174 -18.99 30.67 -6.56
CA THR A 174 -19.62 30.66 -5.24
C THR A 174 -19.60 29.23 -4.69
N ILE A 175 -18.76 29.01 -3.67
CA ILE A 175 -18.65 27.72 -2.98
C ILE A 175 -18.62 27.93 -1.47
N GLU A 176 -19.24 27.01 -0.74
CA GLU A 176 -19.35 27.04 0.71
C GLU A 176 -18.32 26.11 1.33
N SER A 177 -17.61 26.57 2.35
CA SER A 177 -16.59 25.77 3.02
C SER A 177 -17.20 24.49 3.62
N GLY A 178 -16.55 23.36 3.38
CA GLY A 178 -16.97 22.05 3.87
C GLY A 178 -18.04 21.36 3.02
N GLN A 179 -18.70 22.07 2.10
CA GLN A 179 -19.73 21.50 1.25
C GLN A 179 -19.14 20.52 0.23
N MET A 180 -19.89 19.46 -0.05
CA MET A 180 -19.54 18.46 -1.06
C MET A 180 -20.12 18.84 -2.42
N TYR A 181 -19.30 18.70 -3.46
CA TYR A 181 -19.67 18.95 -4.86
C TYR A 181 -19.24 17.79 -5.76
N THR A 182 -19.78 17.72 -6.97
CA THR A 182 -19.37 16.79 -8.02
C THR A 182 -18.64 17.55 -9.13
N VAL A 183 -17.42 17.12 -9.44
CA VAL A 183 -16.70 17.57 -10.63
C VAL A 183 -17.16 16.79 -11.85
N VAL A 184 -17.50 17.50 -12.94
CA VAL A 184 -17.96 16.93 -14.22
C VAL A 184 -17.06 17.27 -15.41
N ASP A 185 -16.16 18.25 -15.27
CA ASP A 185 -15.08 18.50 -16.21
C ASP A 185 -13.78 18.77 -15.44
N GLN A 186 -12.79 17.94 -15.71
CA GLN A 186 -11.47 17.96 -15.09
C GLN A 186 -10.33 17.87 -16.10
N LYS A 187 -10.60 18.15 -17.39
CA LYS A 187 -9.55 18.14 -18.43
C LYS A 187 -8.40 19.09 -18.09
N ASN A 188 -8.71 20.16 -17.36
CA ASN A 188 -7.75 21.11 -16.85
C ASN A 188 -7.50 20.85 -15.35
N PRO A 189 -6.27 20.53 -14.91
CA PRO A 189 -5.99 20.32 -13.48
C PRO A 189 -6.08 21.62 -12.64
N TYR A 190 -6.09 22.78 -13.29
CA TYR A 190 -6.11 24.10 -12.65
C TYR A 190 -7.52 24.57 -12.27
N ILE A 191 -8.53 24.19 -13.06
CA ILE A 191 -9.92 24.64 -12.90
C ILE A 191 -10.84 23.47 -13.20
N TRP A 192 -11.81 23.26 -12.33
CA TRP A 192 -12.81 22.20 -12.46
C TRP A 192 -14.21 22.75 -12.59
N LYS A 193 -15.05 22.06 -13.37
CA LYS A 193 -16.47 22.38 -13.49
C LYS A 193 -17.29 21.59 -12.49
N LEU A 194 -18.07 22.28 -11.68
CA LEU A 194 -19.00 21.68 -10.72
C LEU A 194 -20.34 21.36 -11.37
N ALA A 195 -20.95 20.22 -11.03
CA ALA A 195 -22.22 19.79 -11.56
C ALA A 195 -23.38 20.64 -11.03
N GLU A 196 -23.33 20.97 -9.75
CA GLU A 196 -24.42 21.58 -8.99
C GLU A 196 -24.71 23.01 -9.45
N SER A 197 -23.66 23.78 -9.74
CA SER A 197 -23.77 25.17 -10.15
C SER A 197 -23.42 25.40 -11.62
N GLY A 198 -22.81 24.42 -12.29
CA GLY A 198 -22.23 24.59 -13.63
C GLY A 198 -21.01 25.51 -13.67
N GLN A 199 -20.54 25.99 -12.52
CA GLN A 199 -19.45 26.96 -12.41
C GLN A 199 -18.08 26.30 -12.59
N PHE A 200 -17.14 27.10 -13.10
CA PHE A 200 -15.73 26.76 -13.15
C PHE A 200 -15.03 27.33 -11.91
N VAL A 201 -14.47 26.45 -11.10
CA VAL A 201 -13.85 26.79 -9.80
C VAL A 201 -12.37 26.43 -9.85
N PRO A 202 -11.47 27.31 -9.35
CA PRO A 202 -10.06 26.96 -9.19
C PRO A 202 -9.90 25.70 -8.32
N SER A 203 -9.21 24.69 -8.85
CA SER A 203 -9.12 23.38 -8.20
C SER A 203 -8.41 23.42 -6.85
N ILE A 204 -7.65 24.49 -6.57
CA ILE A 204 -6.99 24.71 -5.29
C ILE A 204 -7.98 24.87 -4.12
N PHE A 205 -9.23 25.27 -4.38
CA PHE A 205 -10.24 25.39 -3.31
C PHE A 205 -11.01 24.09 -3.04
N LEU A 206 -10.69 23.02 -3.77
CA LEU A 206 -11.44 21.76 -3.76
C LEU A 206 -10.51 20.60 -3.40
N GLU A 207 -10.89 19.75 -2.45
CA GLU A 207 -10.17 18.53 -2.08
C GLU A 207 -10.91 17.30 -2.62
N PRO A 208 -10.32 16.51 -3.54
CA PRO A 208 -10.94 15.29 -4.04
C PRO A 208 -11.12 14.25 -2.94
N THR A 209 -12.27 13.58 -2.91
CA THR A 209 -12.48 12.46 -1.99
C THR A 209 -11.60 11.28 -2.38
N PHE A 210 -11.20 10.49 -1.38
CA PHE A 210 -10.51 9.23 -1.63
C PHE A 210 -11.36 8.29 -2.48
N SER A 211 -10.92 8.07 -3.71
CA SER A 211 -11.54 7.13 -4.65
C SER A 211 -10.62 6.94 -5.86
N GLY A 212 -10.83 5.87 -6.62
CA GLY A 212 -10.21 5.70 -7.93
C GLY A 212 -8.78 5.14 -7.87
N PRO A 213 -7.74 5.81 -8.43
CA PRO A 213 -6.42 5.18 -8.57
C PRO A 213 -5.73 4.83 -7.24
N GLU A 214 -5.77 5.70 -6.23
CA GLU A 214 -5.18 5.44 -4.92
C GLU A 214 -5.92 4.33 -4.17
N GLU A 215 -7.25 4.29 -4.28
CA GLU A 215 -8.09 3.23 -3.71
C GLU A 215 -7.71 1.88 -4.33
N ARG A 216 -7.62 1.81 -5.66
CA ARG A 216 -7.15 0.62 -6.37
C ARG A 216 -5.72 0.22 -6.02
N LEU A 217 -4.85 1.18 -5.68
CA LEU A 217 -3.50 0.86 -5.20
C LEU A 217 -3.58 0.16 -3.83
N CYS A 218 -4.41 0.65 -2.91
CA CYS A 218 -4.64 0.00 -1.62
C CYS A 218 -5.22 -1.41 -1.80
N GLU A 219 -6.25 -1.56 -2.63
CA GLU A 219 -6.84 -2.87 -2.96
C GLU A 219 -5.82 -3.82 -3.57
N ARG A 220 -4.99 -3.34 -4.50
CA ARG A 220 -3.94 -4.16 -5.13
C ARG A 220 -2.94 -4.66 -4.09
N VAL A 221 -2.45 -3.79 -3.21
CA VAL A 221 -1.49 -4.20 -2.17
C VAL A 221 -2.13 -5.21 -1.22
N GLN A 222 -3.37 -4.95 -0.79
CA GLN A 222 -4.13 -5.85 0.08
C GLN A 222 -4.32 -7.23 -0.56
N ASN A 223 -4.80 -7.28 -1.80
CA ASN A 223 -5.04 -8.53 -2.53
C ASN A 223 -3.74 -9.33 -2.76
N GLN A 224 -2.64 -8.65 -3.08
CA GLN A 224 -1.34 -9.32 -3.23
C GLN A 224 -0.83 -9.86 -1.90
N LEU A 225 -1.01 -9.11 -0.80
CA LEU A 225 -0.62 -9.55 0.53
C LEU A 225 -1.44 -10.74 1.01
N ASP A 226 -2.76 -10.74 0.77
CA ASP A 226 -3.65 -11.86 1.08
C ASP A 226 -3.28 -13.11 0.27
N SER A 227 -2.98 -12.94 -1.02
CA SER A 227 -2.48 -14.02 -1.87
C SER A 227 -1.15 -14.59 -1.37
N PHE A 228 -0.19 -13.71 -1.02
CA PHE A 228 1.10 -14.13 -0.47
C PHE A 228 0.94 -14.89 0.84
N LYS A 229 0.11 -14.37 1.77
CA LYS A 229 -0.23 -15.04 3.03
C LYS A 229 -0.81 -16.45 2.78
N ALA A 230 -1.71 -16.59 1.80
CA ALA A 230 -2.27 -17.88 1.43
C ALA A 230 -1.20 -18.85 0.88
N LYS A 231 -0.25 -18.37 0.06
CA LYS A 231 0.88 -19.17 -0.42
C LYS A 231 1.75 -19.64 0.74
N CYS A 232 2.11 -18.76 1.68
CA CYS A 232 2.87 -19.14 2.87
C CYS A 232 2.15 -20.23 3.66
N LEU A 233 0.84 -20.09 3.87
CA LEU A 233 0.03 -21.08 4.57
C LEU A 233 0.05 -22.45 3.88
N ILE A 234 -0.11 -22.47 2.55
CA ILE A 234 -0.05 -23.71 1.76
C ILE A 234 1.31 -24.39 1.90
N GLU A 235 2.41 -23.64 1.78
CA GLU A 235 3.76 -24.21 1.92
C GLU A 235 4.04 -24.72 3.34
N THR A 236 3.61 -23.97 4.37
CA THR A 236 3.68 -24.45 5.75
C THR A 236 2.92 -25.77 5.91
N CYS A 237 1.69 -25.87 5.38
CA CYS A 237 0.89 -27.08 5.46
C CYS A 237 1.53 -28.26 4.74
N LYS A 238 2.13 -28.05 3.56
CA LYS A 238 2.85 -29.10 2.82
C LYS A 238 3.98 -29.69 3.66
N VAL A 239 4.79 -28.83 4.29
CA VAL A 239 5.90 -29.28 5.15
C VAL A 239 5.37 -30.00 6.39
N LEU A 240 4.30 -29.50 7.02
CA LEU A 240 3.67 -30.16 8.16
C LEU A 240 3.16 -31.54 7.79
N VAL A 241 2.35 -31.67 6.74
CA VAL A 241 1.79 -32.94 6.27
C VAL A 241 2.90 -33.92 5.88
N PHE A 242 3.94 -33.46 5.19
CA PHE A 242 5.09 -34.29 4.86
C PHE A 242 5.76 -34.85 6.13
N ASN A 243 6.00 -34.02 7.15
CA ASN A 243 6.61 -34.46 8.39
C ASN A 243 5.68 -35.34 9.25
N LEU A 244 4.36 -35.12 9.20
CA LEU A 244 3.36 -35.95 9.86
C LEU A 244 3.26 -37.36 9.24
N ASN A 245 3.50 -37.45 7.93
CA ASN A 245 3.44 -38.68 7.14
C ASN A 245 4.81 -39.35 6.93
N LYS A 246 5.91 -38.75 7.39
CA LYS A 246 7.22 -39.41 7.40
C LYS A 246 7.07 -40.73 8.15
N PRO A 247 7.46 -41.88 7.57
CA PRO A 247 7.35 -43.16 8.23
C PRO A 247 8.15 -43.09 9.53
N GLN A 248 7.42 -42.99 10.65
CA GLN A 248 7.97 -43.24 11.96
C GLN A 248 8.42 -44.70 11.91
N ASN A 249 9.72 -44.97 12.08
CA ASN A 249 10.35 -46.28 12.01
C ASN A 249 9.35 -47.43 12.29
N GLN A 250 9.19 -48.31 11.30
CA GLN A 250 8.29 -49.45 11.31
C GLN A 250 8.23 -50.12 12.70
N ALA A 251 7.11 -49.94 13.38
CA ALA A 251 6.61 -50.93 14.30
C ALA A 251 5.08 -50.93 14.25
N ARG A 252 4.57 -52.04 13.70
CA ARG A 252 3.21 -52.58 13.77
C ARG A 252 2.27 -52.27 12.59
N SER A 253 2.01 -53.38 11.93
CA SER A 253 1.05 -53.74 10.89
C SER A 253 -0.42 -53.37 11.18
N GLY A 254 -1.05 -52.73 10.18
CA GLY A 254 -2.47 -52.86 9.79
C GLY A 254 -3.44 -51.73 10.20
N PRO A 255 -4.53 -51.45 9.45
CA PRO A 255 -4.81 -51.66 8.02
C PRO A 255 -4.91 -50.33 7.22
N THR A 256 -4.94 -50.53 5.91
CA THR A 256 -4.77 -49.61 4.78
C THR A 256 -5.85 -48.52 4.66
N PHE A 257 -5.44 -47.25 4.60
CA PHE A 257 -6.19 -46.22 3.86
C PHE A 257 -5.56 -46.06 2.48
N HIS A 258 -6.34 -46.33 1.44
CA HIS A 258 -5.92 -46.25 0.05
C HIS A 258 -5.97 -44.81 -0.45
N PHE A 259 -4.80 -44.22 -0.72
CA PHE A 259 -4.64 -43.27 -1.83
C PHE A 259 -3.31 -43.59 -2.53
N PRO A 260 -3.29 -43.68 -3.88
CA PRO A 260 -2.10 -44.12 -4.60
C PRO A 260 -1.23 -42.92 -4.92
N LEU A 261 -0.07 -42.80 -4.26
CA LEU A 261 1.07 -42.09 -4.82
C LEU A 261 2.31 -42.95 -4.55
N THR A 262 2.88 -43.46 -5.63
CA THR A 262 4.09 -44.28 -5.66
C THR A 262 5.21 -43.70 -4.79
N PRO A 263 5.75 -44.44 -3.81
CA PRO A 263 6.91 -44.01 -3.06
C PRO A 263 8.19 -44.34 -3.84
N ILE A 264 9.04 -43.33 -4.01
CA ILE A 264 10.47 -43.53 -4.31
C ILE A 264 11.13 -43.94 -2.98
N PRO A 265 11.86 -45.05 -2.89
CA PRO A 265 12.48 -45.47 -1.63
C PRO A 265 13.70 -44.59 -1.32
N PRO A 266 13.85 -44.06 -0.10
CA PRO A 266 15.09 -43.42 0.31
C PRO A 266 16.13 -44.48 0.72
N THR A 267 17.35 -44.26 0.25
CA THR A 267 18.56 -44.99 0.61
C THR A 267 18.86 -44.81 2.11
N GLU A 268 19.12 -45.92 2.80
CA GLU A 268 19.38 -45.97 4.25
C GLU A 268 20.66 -45.22 4.65
N GLY A 269 20.59 -44.49 5.78
CA GLY A 269 21.78 -44.00 6.47
C GLY A 269 21.58 -42.81 7.40
N SER A 270 21.01 -43.03 8.59
CA SER A 270 21.50 -42.50 9.89
C SER A 270 20.40 -42.48 10.97
N SER A 271 20.65 -43.27 12.00
CA SER A 271 19.77 -43.53 13.14
C SER A 271 19.91 -42.46 14.21
N GLN A 272 18.95 -41.54 14.24
CA GLN A 272 18.23 -41.06 15.43
C GLN A 272 17.17 -40.09 14.88
N SER A 273 16.09 -40.66 14.33
CA SER A 273 14.89 -39.91 14.01
C SER A 273 14.28 -39.49 15.34
N SER A 274 14.52 -38.26 15.75
CA SER A 274 13.71 -37.61 16.76
C SER A 274 12.29 -37.58 16.20
N GLN A 275 11.43 -38.41 16.78
CA GLN A 275 10.04 -38.49 16.38
C GLN A 275 9.34 -37.21 16.80
N LEU A 276 8.39 -36.73 15.98
CA LEU A 276 7.53 -35.62 16.34
C LEU A 276 6.72 -36.00 17.59
N PRO A 277 6.76 -35.21 18.68
CA PRO A 277 5.99 -35.49 19.89
C PRO A 277 4.49 -35.67 19.58
N GLN A 278 3.86 -36.67 20.20
CA GLN A 278 2.47 -37.05 19.87
C GLN A 278 1.47 -35.93 20.20
N ASP A 279 1.69 -35.21 21.30
CA ASP A 279 0.87 -34.05 21.68
C ASP A 279 0.98 -32.90 20.66
N LEU A 280 2.17 -32.69 20.10
CA LEU A 280 2.40 -31.73 19.03
C LEU A 280 1.79 -32.19 17.71
N ARG A 281 1.85 -33.50 17.43
CA ARG A 281 1.21 -34.13 16.27
C ARG A 281 -0.31 -33.91 16.28
N ASP A 282 -0.96 -34.19 17.40
CA ASP A 282 -2.42 -34.06 17.54
C ASP A 282 -2.86 -32.58 17.44
N ALA A 283 -2.07 -31.66 18.01
CA ALA A 283 -2.31 -30.22 17.90
C ALA A 283 -2.18 -29.71 16.44
N LEU A 284 -1.22 -30.23 15.68
CA LEU A 284 -1.04 -29.88 14.26
C LEU A 284 -2.14 -30.44 13.36
N ILE A 285 -2.62 -31.66 13.64
CA ILE A 285 -3.79 -32.23 12.93
C ILE A 285 -5.01 -31.35 13.17
N THR A 286 -5.27 -31.01 14.44
CA THR A 286 -6.38 -30.11 14.82
C THR A 286 -6.24 -28.75 14.12
N TYR A 287 -5.04 -28.19 14.08
CA TYR A 287 -4.75 -26.94 13.37
C TYR A 287 -5.07 -27.05 11.87
N LEU A 288 -4.63 -28.13 11.20
CA LEU A 288 -4.86 -28.37 9.78
C LEU A 288 -6.35 -28.57 9.46
N GLU A 289 -7.11 -29.23 10.34
CA GLU A 289 -8.56 -29.43 10.19
C GLU A 289 -9.38 -28.14 10.41
N GLN A 290 -8.81 -27.18 11.14
CA GLN A 290 -9.48 -25.92 11.47
C GLN A 290 -9.05 -24.75 10.57
N ILE A 291 -7.98 -24.93 9.78
CA ILE A 291 -7.38 -23.89 8.95
C ILE A 291 -8.40 -23.27 7.99
N GLY A 292 -8.45 -21.93 7.95
CA GLY A 292 -9.47 -21.18 7.19
C GLY A 292 -10.69 -20.73 8.01
N LYS A 293 -10.72 -20.99 9.32
CA LYS A 293 -11.64 -20.35 10.27
C LYS A 293 -10.96 -19.12 10.90
N ASP A 294 -11.73 -18.08 11.24
CA ASP A 294 -11.19 -16.76 11.62
C ASP A 294 -10.35 -16.73 12.92
N GLU A 295 -10.33 -17.79 13.72
CA GLU A 295 -9.70 -17.82 15.06
C GLU A 295 -8.72 -18.99 15.29
N VAL A 296 -8.03 -19.46 14.24
CA VAL A 296 -7.05 -20.55 14.43
C VAL A 296 -5.74 -20.01 15.01
N SER A 297 -5.35 -20.51 16.19
CA SER A 297 -4.08 -20.20 16.84
C SER A 297 -2.89 -20.73 16.04
N TRP A 298 -1.83 -19.91 15.87
CA TRP A 298 -0.56 -20.31 15.25
C TRP A 298 0.37 -21.07 16.20
N GLU A 299 0.02 -21.20 17.48
CA GLU A 299 0.85 -21.86 18.50
C GLU A 299 1.32 -23.28 18.09
N PRO A 300 0.47 -24.17 17.51
CA PRO A 300 0.93 -25.50 17.08
C PRO A 300 2.01 -25.43 15.99
N VAL A 301 1.89 -24.47 15.08
CA VAL A 301 2.89 -24.23 14.01
C VAL A 301 4.20 -23.73 14.59
N ASP A 302 4.15 -22.86 15.60
CA ASP A 302 5.35 -22.36 16.29
C ASP A 302 6.06 -23.45 17.09
N ARG A 303 5.30 -24.29 17.81
CA ARG A 303 5.86 -25.45 18.51
C ARG A 303 6.50 -26.43 17.53
N PHE A 304 5.88 -26.65 16.38
CA PHE A 304 6.47 -27.45 15.30
C PHE A 304 7.73 -26.80 14.76
N TRP A 305 7.74 -25.49 14.50
CA TRP A 305 8.92 -24.77 14.04
C TRP A 305 10.11 -24.96 14.99
N GLN A 306 9.90 -24.79 16.29
CA GLN A 306 10.96 -24.95 17.31
C GLN A 306 11.50 -26.39 17.34
N TRP A 307 10.61 -27.38 17.32
CA TRP A 307 11.01 -28.78 17.20
C TRP A 307 11.76 -29.02 15.88
N TYR A 308 11.25 -28.51 14.76
CA TYR A 308 11.79 -28.74 13.43
C TYR A 308 13.23 -28.23 13.34
N ILE A 309 13.49 -26.98 13.73
CA ILE A 309 14.84 -26.41 13.73
C ILE A 309 15.80 -27.14 14.67
N THR A 310 15.33 -27.55 15.85
CA THR A 310 16.18 -28.29 16.79
C THR A 310 16.64 -29.61 16.18
N ASN A 311 15.76 -30.26 15.40
CA ASN A 311 16.00 -31.60 14.87
C ASN A 311 16.62 -31.61 13.46
N THR A 312 16.43 -30.55 12.65
CA THR A 312 17.11 -30.39 11.36
C THR A 312 18.41 -29.58 11.47
N GLY A 313 18.50 -28.65 12.40
CA GLY A 313 19.69 -27.84 12.69
C GLY A 313 20.85 -28.65 13.28
N GLU A 314 20.56 -29.71 14.06
CA GLU A 314 21.59 -30.66 14.50
C GLU A 314 22.17 -31.49 13.35
N VAL A 315 21.37 -31.80 12.32
CA VAL A 315 21.83 -32.57 11.14
C VAL A 315 22.84 -31.75 10.34
N SER A 316 22.61 -30.45 10.15
CA SER A 316 23.53 -29.57 9.43
C SER A 316 24.87 -29.37 10.16
N LYS A 317 24.86 -29.25 11.50
CA LYS A 317 26.10 -29.20 12.31
C LYS A 317 26.86 -30.53 12.31
N ARG A 318 26.16 -31.67 12.42
CA ARG A 318 26.77 -33.00 12.39
C ARG A 318 27.31 -33.39 11.01
N GLN A 319 26.71 -32.90 9.92
CA GLN A 319 27.24 -33.10 8.56
C GLN A 319 28.49 -32.25 8.28
N LYS A 320 28.55 -30.99 8.79
CA LYS A 320 29.79 -30.18 8.70
C LYS A 320 30.96 -30.84 9.44
N LEU A 321 30.75 -31.34 10.65
CA LEU A 321 31.79 -32.03 11.43
C LEU A 321 32.25 -33.37 10.83
N ARG A 322 31.45 -34.01 9.97
CA ARG A 322 31.84 -35.24 9.27
C ARG A 322 32.61 -35.00 7.96
N HIS A 323 32.64 -33.78 7.45
CA HIS A 323 33.44 -33.40 6.28
C HIS A 323 34.77 -32.75 6.64
N GLU A 324 35.02 -32.48 7.92
CA GLU A 324 36.29 -31.93 8.44
C GLU A 324 37.19 -33.01 9.11
N HIS A 325 36.90 -34.29 8.91
CA HIS A 325 37.74 -35.42 9.35
C HIS A 325 38.06 -36.39 8.22
#